data_AF-A0A662RXT1-F1
#
_entry.id   AF-A0A662RXT1-F1
#
_cell.length_a   1.000
_cell.length_b   1.000
_cell.length_c   1.000
_cell.angle_alpha   90.00
_cell.angle_beta   90.00
_cell.angle_gamma   90.00
#
_symmetry.space_group_name_H-M   'P 1'
#
loop_
_entity.id
_entity.type
_entity.pdbx_description
1 polymer ?
#
loop_
_entity_poly.entity_id
_entity_poly.type
_entity_poly.pdbx_seq_one_letter_code
_entity_poly.pdbx_strand_id
1 'polypeptide(L)'
;MRRLGISRKRVVAEIAARSLPKSRIPPYERWKWGVLAGVEEVVKLLEGRKVDVYSLPDGSLFHPKIPVMRIEGPYEEFGALETSILGFLCSLSGVASTAAHVKIAAKGKPVI
;
A
#
# COMPACT_ATOMS: atom_id res chain seq x y z
N MET A 1 -4.64 24.59 -5.01
CA MET A 1 -5.60 24.12 -3.98
C MET A 1 -6.05 25.20 -3.00
N ARG A 2 -5.17 26.04 -2.43
CA ARG A 2 -5.57 27.20 -1.60
C ARG A 2 -6.55 28.18 -2.29
N ARG A 3 -6.43 28.39 -3.62
CA ARG A 3 -7.35 29.23 -4.41
C ARG A 3 -8.77 28.68 -4.60
N LEU A 4 -9.00 27.38 -4.39
CA LEU A 4 -10.31 26.75 -4.59
C LEU A 4 -11.13 26.61 -3.29
N GLY A 5 -10.57 27.02 -2.14
CA GLY A 5 -11.25 26.92 -0.84
C GLY A 5 -11.46 25.49 -0.32
N ILE A 6 -10.92 24.47 -1.00
CA ILE A 6 -11.16 23.04 -0.70
C ILE A 6 -10.13 22.48 0.29
N SER A 7 -9.09 23.25 0.64
CA SER A 7 -7.96 22.83 1.51
C SER A 7 -8.40 22.16 2.81
N ARG A 8 -9.45 22.72 3.44
CA ARG A 8 -9.99 22.28 4.74
C ARG A 8 -11.11 21.24 4.63
N LYS A 9 -11.52 20.82 3.43
CA LYS A 9 -12.57 19.81 3.32
C LYS A 9 -12.04 18.49 3.86
N ARG A 10 -12.78 17.91 4.80
CA ARG A 10 -12.59 16.52 5.20
C ARG A 10 -12.91 15.64 4.01
N VAL A 11 -11.96 14.79 3.66
CA VAL A 11 -12.07 13.80 2.59
C VAL A 11 -11.68 12.44 3.13
N VAL A 12 -12.10 11.40 2.41
CA VAL A 12 -11.68 10.03 2.64
C VAL A 12 -10.93 9.57 1.40
N ALA A 13 -9.70 9.09 1.59
CA ALA A 13 -8.89 8.50 0.54
C ALA A 13 -8.74 7.00 0.82
N GLU A 14 -9.09 6.16 -0.16
CA GLU A 14 -8.86 4.71 -0.11
C GLU A 14 -7.73 4.33 -1.06
N ILE A 15 -6.81 3.51 -0.57
CA ILE A 15 -5.67 3.02 -1.33
C ILE A 15 -5.90 1.55 -1.66
N ALA A 16 -5.92 1.24 -2.95
CA ALA A 16 -6.10 -0.11 -3.46
C ALA A 16 -5.17 -0.36 -4.66
N ALA A 17 -4.57 -1.55 -4.73
CA ALA A 17 -3.79 -1.94 -5.89
C ALA A 17 -4.73 -2.25 -7.07
N ARG A 18 -4.66 -1.50 -8.17
CA ARG A 18 -5.48 -1.76 -9.36
C ARG A 18 -5.21 -3.14 -9.98
N SER A 19 -3.96 -3.56 -9.97
CA SER A 19 -3.48 -4.85 -10.48
C SER A 19 -2.15 -5.21 -9.83
N LEU A 20 -1.85 -6.50 -9.75
CA LEU A 20 -0.55 -6.99 -9.28
C LEU A 20 0.40 -7.30 -10.45
N PRO A 21 1.72 -7.36 -10.20
CA PRO A 21 2.72 -7.71 -11.21
C PRO A 21 2.44 -9.05 -11.91
N LYS A 22 2.93 -9.18 -13.15
CA LYS A 22 2.98 -10.48 -13.84
C LYS A 22 4.02 -11.36 -13.17
N SER A 23 3.66 -12.61 -12.91
CA SER A 23 4.60 -13.63 -12.47
C SER A 23 5.71 -13.78 -13.51
N ARG A 24 6.97 -13.85 -13.04
CA ARG A 24 8.11 -14.25 -13.87
C ARG A 24 8.28 -15.77 -13.94
N ILE A 25 7.43 -16.52 -13.25
CA ILE A 25 7.40 -17.97 -13.21
C ILE A 25 6.19 -18.43 -14.07
N PRO A 26 6.35 -19.45 -14.93
CA PRO A 26 5.23 -20.05 -15.67
C PRO A 26 4.03 -20.34 -14.75
N PRO A 27 2.78 -20.07 -15.19
CA PRO A 27 2.37 -19.71 -16.55
C PRO A 27 2.44 -18.21 -16.90
N TYR A 28 3.20 -17.39 -16.15
CA TYR A 28 3.37 -15.94 -16.39
C TYR A 28 2.09 -15.09 -16.20
N GLU A 29 1.12 -15.63 -15.47
CA GLU A 29 -0.09 -14.92 -15.08
C GLU A 29 0.20 -13.83 -14.04
N ARG A 30 -0.70 -12.84 -13.93
CA ARG A 30 -0.64 -11.89 -12.82
C ARG A 30 -0.89 -12.62 -11.51
N TRP A 31 -0.16 -12.21 -10.48
CA TRP A 31 -0.45 -12.72 -9.13
C TRP A 31 -1.87 -12.35 -8.74
N LYS A 32 -2.54 -13.31 -8.09
CA LYS A 32 -3.91 -13.14 -7.61
C LYS A 32 -3.94 -12.43 -6.25
N TRP A 33 -2.85 -12.47 -5.50
CA TRP A 33 -2.69 -11.89 -4.17
C TRP A 33 -1.30 -11.28 -3.99
N GLY A 34 -1.19 -10.34 -3.06
CA GLY A 34 0.06 -9.72 -2.62
C GLY A 34 0.13 -9.67 -1.10
N VAL A 35 1.31 -9.36 -0.59
CA VAL A 35 1.56 -9.07 0.83
C VAL A 35 1.66 -7.57 0.99
N LEU A 36 0.83 -7.00 1.85
CA LEU A 36 0.90 -5.59 2.22
C LEU A 36 2.15 -5.38 3.07
N ALA A 37 2.96 -4.40 2.68
CA ALA A 37 4.09 -3.92 3.48
C ALA A 37 4.27 -2.42 3.27
N GLY A 38 4.82 -1.76 4.28
CA GLY A 38 5.07 -0.31 4.29
C GLY A 38 4.06 0.49 5.10
N VAL A 39 3.23 -0.16 5.92
CA VAL A 39 2.23 0.53 6.75
C VAL A 39 2.92 1.35 7.83
N GLU A 40 3.98 0.81 8.45
CA GLU A 40 4.74 1.51 9.50
C GLU A 40 5.39 2.81 8.98
N GLU A 41 5.97 2.78 7.78
CA GLU A 41 6.55 3.97 7.14
C GLU A 41 5.49 5.05 6.87
N VAL A 42 4.28 4.65 6.44
CA VAL A 42 3.18 5.59 6.21
C VAL A 42 2.68 6.19 7.52
N VAL A 43 2.56 5.38 8.58
CA VAL A 43 2.17 5.87 9.91
C VAL A 43 3.19 6.89 10.42
N LYS A 44 4.49 6.58 10.34
CA LYS A 44 5.56 7.53 10.72
C LYS A 44 5.54 8.80 9.88
N LEU A 45 5.26 8.71 8.58
CA LEU A 45 5.15 9.87 7.69
C LEU A 45 3.99 10.81 8.07
N LEU A 46 2.89 10.23 8.57
CA LEU A 46 1.66 10.95 8.91
C LEU A 46 1.57 11.32 10.40
N GLU A 47 2.56 10.93 11.21
CA GLU A 47 2.59 11.22 12.64
C GLU A 47 2.53 12.73 12.92
N GLY A 48 1.69 13.13 13.88
CA GLY A 48 1.47 14.53 14.24
C GLY A 48 0.57 15.33 13.29
N ARG A 49 0.06 14.72 12.20
CA ARG A 49 -0.91 15.34 11.28
C ARG A 49 -2.34 15.10 11.73
N LYS A 50 -3.26 15.96 11.30
CA LYS A 50 -4.69 15.89 11.67
C LYS A 50 -5.47 14.92 10.79
N VAL A 51 -5.04 13.66 10.74
CA VAL A 51 -5.65 12.59 9.95
C VAL A 51 -5.85 11.33 10.78
N ASP A 52 -6.92 10.61 10.48
CA ASP A 52 -7.16 9.25 10.97
C ASP A 52 -6.70 8.26 9.89
N VAL A 53 -5.88 7.29 10.26
CA VAL A 53 -5.34 6.28 9.34
C VAL A 53 -5.80 4.90 9.77
N TYR A 54 -6.45 4.19 8.86
CA TYR A 54 -6.90 2.81 9.02
C TYR A 54 -6.19 1.95 7.99
N SER A 55 -5.69 0.78 8.37
CA SER A 55 -5.02 -0.12 7.43
C SER A 55 -5.19 -1.57 7.88
N LEU A 56 -5.08 -2.50 6.92
CA LEU A 56 -4.77 -3.88 7.26
C LEU A 56 -3.41 -3.94 7.99
N PRO A 57 -3.19 -4.92 8.87
CA PRO A 57 -1.88 -5.12 9.47
C PRO A 57 -0.78 -5.31 8.41
N ASP A 58 0.42 -4.82 8.68
CA ASP A 58 1.58 -5.14 7.84
C ASP A 58 1.81 -6.65 7.78
N GLY A 59 2.16 -7.18 6.62
CA GLY A 59 2.21 -8.62 6.33
C GLY A 59 0.88 -9.26 5.92
N SER A 60 -0.23 -8.51 5.91
CA SER A 60 -1.53 -9.05 5.48
C SER A 60 -1.56 -9.43 3.99
N LEU A 61 -2.28 -10.51 3.67
CA LEU A 61 -2.61 -10.84 2.29
C LEU A 61 -3.71 -9.93 1.77
N PHE A 62 -3.56 -9.42 0.55
CA PHE A 62 -4.58 -8.62 -0.12
C PHE A 62 -4.75 -9.03 -1.58
N HIS A 63 -5.91 -8.68 -2.14
CA HIS A 63 -6.25 -8.89 -3.55
C HIS A 63 -6.35 -7.56 -4.30
N PRO A 64 -6.13 -7.55 -5.64
CA PRO A 64 -6.35 -6.36 -6.44
C PRO A 64 -7.75 -5.78 -6.25
N LYS A 65 -7.86 -4.45 -6.30
CA LYS A 65 -9.10 -3.67 -6.16
C LYS A 65 -9.77 -3.74 -4.80
N ILE A 66 -9.09 -4.29 -3.78
CA ILE A 66 -9.53 -4.23 -2.40
C ILE A 66 -8.73 -3.13 -1.68
N PRO A 67 -9.40 -2.21 -0.95
CA PRO A 67 -8.71 -1.22 -0.13
C PRO A 67 -7.84 -1.87 0.95
N VAL A 68 -6.58 -1.42 1.04
CA VAL A 68 -5.61 -1.86 2.07
C VAL A 68 -5.36 -0.80 3.13
N MET A 69 -5.67 0.46 2.81
CA MET A 69 -5.51 1.61 3.70
C MET A 69 -6.56 2.67 3.38
N ARG A 70 -7.05 3.33 4.43
CA ARG A 70 -7.98 4.45 4.37
C ARG A 70 -7.44 5.60 5.21
N ILE A 71 -7.41 6.80 4.63
CA ILE A 71 -6.96 8.01 5.30
C ILE A 71 -8.13 9.00 5.32
N GLU A 72 -8.46 9.52 6.49
CA GLU A 72 -9.55 10.47 6.70
C GLU A 72 -9.02 11.77 7.29
N GLY A 73 -9.36 12.91 6.71
CA GLY A 73 -8.95 14.21 7.24
C GLY A 73 -8.97 15.33 6.22
N PRO A 74 -8.50 16.54 6.58
CA PRO A 74 -8.34 17.62 5.62
C PRO A 74 -7.35 17.24 4.53
N TYR A 75 -7.71 17.41 3.25
CA TYR A 75 -6.85 17.00 2.14
C TYR A 75 -5.46 17.67 2.18
N GLU A 76 -5.35 18.88 2.72
CA GLU A 76 -4.07 19.56 2.87
C GLU A 76 -3.07 18.89 3.81
N GLU A 77 -3.55 18.06 4.75
CA GLU A 77 -2.69 17.36 5.71
C GLU A 77 -1.88 16.25 5.04
N PHE A 78 -2.45 15.55 4.05
CA PHE A 78 -1.84 14.35 3.46
C PHE A 78 -1.75 14.36 1.92
N GLY A 79 -2.47 15.24 1.22
CA GLY A 79 -2.53 15.23 -0.25
C GLY A 79 -1.18 15.50 -0.91
N ALA A 80 -0.33 16.35 -0.32
CA ALA A 80 1.03 16.56 -0.81
C ALA A 80 1.97 15.35 -0.57
N LEU A 81 1.58 14.44 0.32
CA LEU A 81 2.33 13.25 0.69
C LEU A 81 1.88 11.99 -0.05
N GLU A 82 0.87 12.10 -0.93
CA GLU A 82 0.31 10.97 -1.67
C GLU A 82 1.39 10.18 -2.42
N THR A 83 2.33 10.86 -3.07
CA THR A 83 3.46 10.22 -3.76
C THR A 83 4.35 9.42 -2.81
N SER A 84 4.62 9.94 -1.62
CA SER A 84 5.43 9.25 -0.61
C SER A 84 4.68 8.05 -0.03
N ILE A 85 3.39 8.20 0.26
CA ILE A 85 2.51 7.12 0.73
C ILE A 85 2.50 5.96 -0.27
N LEU A 86 2.23 6.26 -1.54
CA LEU A 86 2.25 5.26 -2.61
C LEU A 86 3.64 4.68 -2.82
N GLY A 87 4.70 5.48 -2.67
CA GLY A 87 6.08 5.03 -2.78
C GLY A 87 6.42 3.94 -1.75
N PHE A 88 6.09 4.16 -0.48
CA PHE A 88 6.28 3.17 0.58
C PHE A 88 5.49 1.90 0.31
N LEU A 89 4.18 2.02 0.10
CA LEU A 89 3.30 0.87 -0.09
C LEU A 89 3.66 0.06 -1.34
N CYS A 90 3.85 0.70 -2.49
CA CYS A 90 4.13 -0.01 -3.75
C CYS A 90 5.48 -0.73 -3.73
N SER A 91 6.52 -0.06 -3.22
CA SER A 91 7.88 -0.62 -3.22
C SER A 91 7.97 -1.80 -2.25
N LEU A 92 7.58 -1.57 -0.99
CA LEU A 92 7.72 -2.57 0.07
C LEU A 92 6.78 -3.77 -0.16
N SER A 93 5.51 -3.52 -0.53
CA SER A 93 4.58 -4.60 -0.87
C SER A 93 5.05 -5.40 -2.09
N GLY A 94 5.69 -4.76 -3.07
CA GLY A 94 6.27 -5.43 -4.23
C GLY A 94 7.37 -6.42 -3.85
N VAL A 95 8.28 -6.00 -2.97
CA VAL A 95 9.36 -6.85 -2.43
C VAL A 95 8.78 -7.99 -1.59
N ALA A 96 7.90 -7.67 -0.62
CA ALA A 96 7.28 -8.65 0.27
C ALA A 96 6.48 -9.71 -0.51
N SER A 97 5.69 -9.29 -1.49
CA SER A 97 4.93 -10.21 -2.35
C SER A 97 5.86 -11.12 -3.15
N THR A 98 6.95 -10.58 -3.70
CA THR A 98 7.92 -11.38 -4.45
C THR A 98 8.58 -12.42 -3.56
N ALA A 99 9.04 -12.01 -2.37
CA ALA A 99 9.66 -12.91 -1.40
C ALA A 99 8.71 -14.04 -0.99
N ALA A 100 7.43 -13.74 -0.74
CA ALA A 100 6.41 -14.74 -0.41
C ALA A 100 6.22 -15.78 -1.54
N HIS A 101 6.15 -15.34 -2.79
CA HIS A 101 6.04 -16.24 -3.94
C HIS A 101 7.29 -17.09 -4.14
N VAL A 102 8.49 -16.53 -3.94
CA VAL A 102 9.75 -17.29 -3.98
C VAL A 102 9.78 -18.33 -2.86
N LYS A 103 9.34 -17.97 -1.65
CA LYS A 103 9.30 -18.90 -0.50
C LYS A 103 8.40 -20.11 -0.78
N ILE A 104 7.24 -19.88 -1.40
CA ILE A 104 6.34 -20.96 -1.83
C ILE A 104 7.01 -21.84 -2.89
N ALA A 105 7.63 -21.22 -3.91
CA ALA A 105 8.32 -21.94 -4.98
C ALA A 105 9.53 -22.76 -4.49
N ALA A 106 10.19 -22.31 -3.43
CA ALA A 106 11.35 -22.97 -2.82
C ALA A 106 11.02 -24.31 -2.11
N LYS A 107 9.74 -24.63 -1.90
CA LYS A 107 9.27 -25.92 -1.34
C LYS A 107 10.02 -26.32 -0.06
N GLY A 108 10.09 -25.41 0.90
CA GLY A 108 10.73 -25.65 2.21
C GLY A 108 12.23 -25.39 2.26
N LYS A 109 12.90 -25.16 1.11
CA LYS A 109 14.29 -24.69 1.13
C LYS A 109 14.38 -23.30 1.80
N PRO A 110 15.47 -23.01 2.54
CA PRO A 110 15.76 -21.67 3.01
C PRO A 110 15.82 -20.66 1.85
N VAL A 111 15.26 -19.48 2.07
CA VAL A 111 15.31 -18.33 1.15
C VAL A 111 15.81 -17.16 1.99
N ILE A 112 16.82 -16.46 1.50
CA ILE A 112 17.50 -15.32 2.14
C ILE A 112 17.35 -14.12 1.22
#